data_AF-A0A4Y2JRC8-F1
#
_entry.id   AF-A0A4Y2JRC8-F1
#
_cell.length_a   1.000
_cell.length_b   1.000
_cell.length_c   1.000
_cell.angle_alpha   90.00
_cell.angle_beta   90.00
_cell.angle_gamma   90.00
#
_symmetry.space_group_name_H-M   'P 1'
#
loop_
_entity.id
_entity.type
_entity.pdbx_description
1 polymer ?
#
loop_
_entity_poly.entity_id
_entity_poly.type
_entity_poly.pdbx_seq_one_letter_code
_entity_poly.pdbx_strand_id
1 'polypeptide(L)'
;MCYSETQAIIGLPWKEQRRFSLRVLRDLGLGKSKLDDMVKEEINEVLEHFDQSEGRSMFVRPLLAPSMSNNIASLIYGRRMNYDDPDRILLDRVISEFSANAGQAAWQFFFPWARKCLKFFRFGAEGRVEYLLRKMNEFAR
;
A
#
# COMPACT_ATOMS: atom_id res chain seq x y z
N MET A 1 23.29 -11.84 -12.35
CA MET A 1 22.77 -13.10 -12.90
C MET A 1 21.76 -13.67 -11.88
N CYS A 2 20.50 -13.22 -11.91
CA CYS A 2 19.42 -13.72 -11.03
C CYS A 2 18.04 -13.17 -11.44
N TYR A 3 17.72 -13.12 -12.74
CA TYR A 3 16.38 -12.74 -13.21
C TYR A 3 15.59 -13.92 -13.80
N SER A 4 16.25 -15.06 -14.05
CA SER A 4 15.64 -16.26 -14.64
C SER A 4 15.00 -17.20 -13.63
N GLU A 5 15.31 -17.09 -12.32
CA GLU A 5 14.80 -18.02 -11.30
C GLU A 5 13.49 -17.57 -10.64
N THR A 6 13.22 -16.27 -10.58
CA THR A 6 11.96 -15.77 -9.99
C THR A 6 10.87 -15.72 -11.05
N GLN A 7 10.29 -16.87 -11.39
CA GLN A 7 9.05 -16.96 -12.18
C GLN A 7 7.88 -16.17 -11.55
N ALA A 8 8.05 -15.66 -10.32
CA ALA A 8 7.10 -14.82 -9.61
C ALA A 8 6.76 -13.47 -10.29
N ILE A 9 7.62 -12.93 -11.15
CA ILE A 9 7.39 -11.60 -11.77
C ILE A 9 6.79 -11.71 -13.18
N ILE A 10 7.20 -12.71 -13.98
CA ILE A 10 6.83 -12.80 -15.41
C ILE A 10 6.41 -14.22 -15.83
N GLY A 11 6.47 -15.19 -14.91
CA GLY A 11 6.24 -16.61 -15.18
C GLY A 11 4.81 -17.07 -14.89
N LEU A 12 4.61 -18.39 -14.97
CA LEU A 12 3.32 -19.04 -14.66
C LEU A 12 2.77 -18.69 -13.27
N PRO A 13 3.58 -18.66 -12.18
CA PRO A 13 3.10 -18.27 -10.85
C PRO A 13 2.45 -16.88 -10.83
N TRP A 14 3.06 -15.89 -11.51
CA TRP A 14 2.48 -14.54 -11.62
C TRP A 14 1.12 -14.56 -12.32
N LYS A 15 1.01 -15.31 -13.43
CA LYS A 15 -0.23 -15.42 -14.21
C LYS A 15 -1.35 -16.04 -13.37
N GLU A 16 -1.06 -17.10 -12.64
CA GLU A 16 -2.05 -17.74 -11.76
C GLU A 16 -2.47 -16.84 -10.61
N GLN A 17 -1.51 -16.24 -9.90
CA GLN A 17 -1.81 -15.33 -8.79
C GLN A 17 -2.66 -14.14 -9.25
N ARG A 18 -2.29 -13.52 -10.39
CA ARG A 18 -3.07 -12.41 -10.97
C ARG A 18 -4.50 -12.84 -11.32
N ARG A 19 -4.67 -13.99 -11.98
CA ARG A 19 -5.99 -14.52 -12.34
C ARG A 19 -6.83 -14.83 -11.10
N PHE A 20 -6.23 -15.44 -10.09
CA PHE A 20 -6.88 -15.72 -8.82
C PHE A 20 -7.32 -14.43 -8.11
N SER A 21 -6.41 -13.48 -7.88
CA SER A 21 -6.70 -12.21 -7.22
C SER A 21 -7.81 -11.42 -7.92
N LEU A 22 -7.78 -11.33 -9.26
CA LEU A 22 -8.82 -10.62 -10.01
C LEU A 22 -10.20 -11.29 -9.89
N ARG A 23 -10.23 -12.63 -9.89
CA ARG A 23 -11.48 -13.37 -9.68
C ARG A 23 -12.05 -13.08 -8.29
N VAL A 24 -11.21 -13.22 -7.25
CA VAL A 24 -11.60 -12.96 -5.86
C VAL A 24 -12.11 -11.54 -5.68
N LEU A 25 -11.40 -10.53 -6.19
CA LEU A 25 -11.83 -9.13 -6.06
C LEU A 25 -13.20 -8.89 -6.71
N ARG A 26 -13.45 -9.45 -7.90
CA ARG A 26 -14.76 -9.34 -8.57
C ARG A 26 -15.87 -10.06 -7.80
N ASP A 27 -15.54 -11.19 -7.17
CA ASP A 27 -16.49 -11.92 -6.34
C ASP A 27 -16.83 -11.12 -5.06
N LEU A 28 -15.83 -10.48 -4.44
CA LEU A 28 -16.00 -9.59 -3.27
C LEU A 28 -16.81 -8.32 -3.53
N GLY A 29 -16.87 -7.86 -4.79
CA GLY A 29 -17.66 -6.68 -5.16
C GLY A 29 -16.94 -5.67 -6.05
N LEU A 30 -15.70 -5.93 -6.46
CA LEU A 30 -14.99 -5.05 -7.39
C LEU A 30 -15.77 -4.93 -8.71
N GLY A 31 -16.14 -3.70 -9.08
CA GLY A 31 -16.95 -3.42 -10.28
C GLY A 31 -18.45 -3.71 -10.13
N LYS A 32 -18.94 -3.91 -8.90
CA LYS A 32 -20.37 -4.02 -8.57
C LYS A 32 -20.81 -2.82 -7.72
N SER A 33 -22.12 -2.68 -7.51
CA SER A 33 -22.71 -1.60 -6.70
C SER A 33 -22.08 -1.47 -5.31
N LYS A 34 -21.74 -2.60 -4.67
CA LYS A 34 -21.12 -2.61 -3.34
C LYS A 34 -19.84 -1.76 -3.27
N LEU A 35 -18.97 -1.79 -4.29
CA LEU A 35 -17.77 -0.95 -4.29
C LEU A 35 -18.12 0.53 -4.46
N ASP A 36 -19.10 0.82 -5.31
CA ASP A 36 -19.58 2.18 -5.55
C ASP A 36 -20.16 2.80 -4.27
N ASP A 37 -20.92 2.02 -3.50
CA ASP A 37 -21.46 2.45 -2.21
C ASP A 37 -20.35 2.76 -1.18
N MET A 38 -19.34 1.88 -1.06
CA MET A 38 -18.18 2.12 -0.18
C MET A 38 -17.40 3.38 -0.58
N VAL A 39 -17.18 3.58 -1.89
CA VAL A 39 -16.45 4.75 -2.39
C VAL A 39 -17.26 6.03 -2.14
N LYS A 40 -18.58 6.01 -2.31
CA LYS A 40 -19.44 7.16 -2.02
C LYS A 40 -19.44 7.54 -0.54
N GLU A 41 -19.48 6.55 0.34
CA GLU A 41 -19.38 6.77 1.79
C GLU A 41 -18.07 7.47 2.16
N GLU A 42 -16.95 6.98 1.65
CA GLU A 42 -15.63 7.59 1.87
C GLU A 42 -15.49 8.98 1.24
N ILE A 43 -16.08 9.23 0.06
CA ILE A 43 -16.11 10.57 -0.54
C ILE A 43 -16.88 11.54 0.35
N ASN A 44 -18.02 11.14 0.93
CA ASN A 44 -18.79 12.01 1.81
C ASN A 44 -17.97 12.42 3.04
N GLU A 45 -17.26 11.48 3.67
CA GLU A 45 -16.39 11.83 4.80
C GLU A 45 -15.25 12.78 4.43
N VAL A 46 -14.66 12.60 3.24
CA VAL A 46 -13.60 13.50 2.73
C VAL A 46 -14.17 14.90 2.49
N LEU A 47 -15.39 15.01 1.95
CA LEU A 47 -16.06 16.29 1.72
C LEU A 47 -16.39 16.99 3.04
N GLU A 48 -16.86 16.27 4.06
CA GLU A 48 -17.10 16.84 5.39
C GLU A 48 -15.82 17.44 6.00
N HIS A 49 -14.67 16.77 5.83
CA HIS A 49 -13.37 17.33 6.26
C HIS A 49 -12.96 18.59 5.48
N PHE A 50 -13.32 18.67 4.20
CA PHE A 50 -13.09 19.88 3.40
C PHE A 50 -13.98 21.04 3.85
N ASP A 51 -15.25 20.78 4.16
CA ASP A 51 -16.16 21.81 4.67
C ASP A 51 -15.69 22.36 6.02
N GLN A 52 -15.18 21.49 6.90
CA GLN A 52 -14.56 21.89 8.19
C GLN A 52 -13.29 22.75 8.04
N SER A 53 -12.66 22.73 6.87
CA SER A 53 -11.46 23.53 6.63
C SER A 53 -11.77 25.01 6.37
N GLU A 54 -13.05 25.40 6.26
CA GLU A 54 -13.52 26.80 6.15
C GLU A 54 -12.75 27.63 5.08
N GLY A 55 -12.41 27.00 3.95
CA GLY A 55 -11.67 27.64 2.85
C GLY A 55 -10.18 27.88 3.11
N ARG A 56 -9.60 27.33 4.19
CA ARG A 56 -8.16 27.39 4.48
C ARG A 56 -7.40 26.40 3.61
N SER A 57 -6.15 26.74 3.30
CA SER A 57 -5.24 25.80 2.63
C SER A 57 -4.99 24.60 3.55
N MET A 58 -5.22 23.39 3.06
CA MET A 58 -4.98 22.16 3.78
C MET A 58 -4.10 21.22 2.98
N PHE A 59 -3.31 20.42 3.69
CA PHE A 59 -2.57 19.33 3.08
C PHE A 59 -3.51 18.13 2.93
N VAL A 60 -3.82 17.76 1.69
CA VAL A 60 -4.88 16.78 1.37
C VAL A 60 -4.38 15.32 1.42
N ARG A 61 -3.07 15.11 1.28
CA ARG A 61 -2.46 13.78 1.26
C ARG A 61 -2.74 12.92 2.51
N PRO A 62 -2.72 13.44 3.75
CA PRO A 62 -3.03 12.68 4.96
C PRO A 62 -4.51 12.31 5.07
N LEU A 63 -5.38 12.89 4.24
CA LEU A 63 -6.80 12.55 4.18
C LEU A 63 -7.06 11.51 3.09
N LEU A 64 -6.55 11.76 1.87
CA LEU A 64 -6.83 10.90 0.72
C LEU A 64 -6.17 9.53 0.78
N ALA A 65 -4.90 9.45 1.18
CA ALA A 65 -4.21 8.15 1.23
C ALA A 65 -4.92 7.19 2.19
N PRO A 66 -5.31 7.65 3.40
CA PRO A 66 -6.15 6.87 4.28
C PRO A 66 -7.49 6.43 3.68
N SER A 67 -8.28 7.36 3.14
CA SER A 67 -9.58 7.07 2.55
C SER A 67 -9.53 6.05 1.41
N MET A 68 -8.55 6.17 0.50
CA MET A 68 -8.35 5.19 -0.58
C MET A 68 -7.99 3.80 -0.04
N SER A 69 -7.10 3.73 0.95
CA SER A 69 -6.70 2.45 1.53
C SER A 69 -7.83 1.80 2.32
N ASN A 70 -8.73 2.59 2.91
CA ASN A 70 -9.90 2.09 3.64
C ASN A 70 -10.91 1.41 2.71
N ASN A 71 -11.11 1.93 1.50
CA ASN A 71 -11.93 1.26 0.48
C ASN A 71 -11.38 -0.13 0.13
N ILE A 72 -10.06 -0.25 -0.04
CA ILE A 72 -9.39 -1.53 -0.34
C ILE A 72 -9.47 -2.47 0.86
N ALA A 73 -9.19 -1.97 2.08
CA ALA A 73 -9.28 -2.75 3.31
C ALA A 73 -10.71 -3.24 3.55
N SER A 74 -11.71 -2.39 3.35
CA SER A 74 -13.14 -2.74 3.49
C SER A 74 -13.57 -3.79 2.48
N LEU A 75 -13.05 -3.73 1.25
CA LEU A 75 -13.33 -4.74 0.23
C LEU A 75 -12.75 -6.11 0.62
N ILE A 76 -11.54 -6.15 1.19
CA ILE A 76 -10.83 -7.40 1.53
C ILE A 76 -11.32 -7.98 2.86
N TYR A 77 -11.39 -7.17 3.91
CA TYR A 77 -11.76 -7.58 5.26
C TYR A 77 -13.27 -7.56 5.51
N GLY A 78 -14.06 -6.98 4.59
CA GLY A 78 -15.50 -6.86 4.73
C GLY A 78 -15.95 -5.86 5.81
N ARG A 79 -15.01 -5.12 6.42
CA ARG A 79 -15.27 -4.12 7.46
C ARG A 79 -14.44 -2.87 7.23
N ARG A 80 -15.04 -1.73 7.54
CA ARG A 80 -14.35 -0.45 7.58
C ARG A 80 -13.41 -0.39 8.78
N MET A 81 -12.20 0.12 8.57
CA MET A 81 -11.25 0.37 9.66
C MET A 81 -11.41 1.82 10.11
N ASN A 82 -11.69 2.02 11.40
CA ASN A 82 -11.79 3.36 11.98
C ASN A 82 -10.44 4.07 11.93
N TYR A 83 -10.43 5.39 11.77
CA TYR A 83 -9.18 6.16 11.73
C TYR A 83 -8.37 6.08 13.03
N ASP A 84 -9.04 5.92 14.16
CA ASP A 84 -8.41 5.77 15.49
C ASP A 84 -7.94 4.33 15.79
N ASP A 85 -8.22 3.37 14.89
CA ASP A 85 -7.84 1.97 15.10
C ASP A 85 -6.30 1.83 15.06
N PRO A 86 -5.66 1.24 16.09
CA PRO A 86 -4.23 0.98 16.09
C PRO A 86 -3.72 0.27 14.82
N ASP A 87 -4.50 -0.66 14.30
CA ASP A 87 -4.18 -1.43 13.09
C ASP A 87 -4.22 -0.55 11.84
N ARG A 88 -5.14 0.43 11.80
CA ARG A 88 -5.22 1.44 10.73
C ARG A 88 -4.02 2.38 10.77
N ILE A 89 -3.71 2.90 11.94
CA ILE A 89 -2.57 3.81 12.15
C ILE A 89 -1.27 3.11 11.75
N LEU A 90 -1.14 1.82 12.06
CA LEU A 90 -0.01 1.01 11.62
C LEU A 90 0.04 0.91 10.09
N LEU A 91 -1.08 0.60 9.45
CA LEU A 91 -1.17 0.49 7.99
C LEU A 91 -0.77 1.80 7.29
N ASP A 92 -1.29 2.94 7.75
CA ASP A 92 -0.98 4.26 7.18
C ASP A 92 0.50 4.63 7.35
N ARG A 93 1.06 4.36 8.53
CA ARG A 93 2.50 4.56 8.77
C ARG A 93 3.33 3.71 7.81
N VAL A 94 3.00 2.43 7.68
CA VAL A 94 3.76 1.50 6.85
C VAL A 94 3.70 1.89 5.38
N ILE A 95 2.52 2.23 4.86
CA ILE A 95 2.34 2.70 3.48
C ILE A 95 3.13 4.00 3.24
N SER A 96 3.03 4.97 4.15
CA SER A 96 3.71 6.26 4.02
C SER A 96 5.23 6.11 4.03
N GLU A 97 5.77 5.36 4.99
CA GLU A 97 7.21 5.13 5.09
C GLU A 97 7.73 4.28 3.94
N PHE A 98 6.99 3.24 3.51
CA PHE A 98 7.37 2.46 2.36
C PHE A 98 7.46 3.35 1.12
N SER A 99 6.45 4.20 0.88
CA SER A 99 6.41 5.11 -0.26
C SER A 99 7.58 6.09 -0.27
N ALA A 100 7.95 6.65 0.89
CA ALA A 100 9.06 7.58 1.03
C ALA A 100 10.44 6.92 0.82
N ASN A 101 10.58 5.64 1.18
CA ASN A 101 11.84 4.93 1.10
C ASN A 101 11.99 4.11 -0.19
N ALA A 102 10.91 3.79 -0.89
CA ALA A 102 10.93 3.02 -2.13
C ALA A 102 11.81 3.68 -3.22
N GLY A 103 11.78 5.01 -3.31
CA GLY A 103 12.64 5.77 -4.24
C GLY A 103 14.14 5.61 -3.95
N GLN A 104 14.53 5.38 -2.69
CA GLN A 104 15.93 5.15 -2.34
C GLN A 104 16.44 3.78 -2.80
N ALA A 105 15.57 2.82 -3.09
CA ALA A 105 15.98 1.54 -3.65
C ALA A 105 16.17 1.61 -5.18
N ALA A 106 15.60 2.62 -5.85
CA ALA A 106 15.57 2.69 -7.30
C ALA A 106 16.98 2.80 -7.93
N TRP A 107 17.83 3.68 -7.40
CA TRP A 107 19.20 3.86 -7.91
C TRP A 107 20.08 2.63 -7.68
N GLN A 108 19.77 1.82 -6.67
CA GLN A 108 20.49 0.58 -6.38
C GLN A 108 20.33 -0.48 -7.48
N PHE A 109 19.27 -0.38 -8.30
CA PHE A 109 19.09 -1.23 -9.48
C PHE A 109 20.05 -0.85 -10.61
N PHE A 110 20.41 0.44 -10.73
CA PHE A 110 21.29 0.94 -11.80
C PHE A 110 22.77 0.73 -11.50
N PHE A 111 23.16 0.74 -10.22
CA PHE A 111 24.56 0.57 -9.80
C PHE A 111 24.75 -0.61 -8.81
N PRO A 112 24.76 -1.87 -9.31
CA PRO A 112 24.88 -3.05 -8.46
C PRO A 112 26.16 -3.10 -7.61
N TRP A 113 27.27 -2.52 -8.10
CA TRP A 113 28.53 -2.43 -7.37
C TRP A 113 28.43 -1.47 -6.18
N ALA A 114 27.78 -0.32 -6.36
CA ALA A 114 27.56 0.66 -5.30
C ALA A 114 26.62 0.08 -4.23
N ARG A 115 25.57 -0.64 -4.64
CA ARG A 115 24.71 -1.40 -3.70
C ARG A 115 25.52 -2.36 -2.84
N LYS A 116 26.47 -3.11 -3.43
CA LYS A 116 27.32 -4.05 -2.68
C LYS A 116 28.20 -3.33 -1.65
N CYS A 117 28.76 -2.17 -2.02
CA CYS A 117 29.53 -1.34 -1.10
C CYS A 117 28.66 -0.74 0.02
N LEU A 118 27.48 -0.20 -0.28
CA LEU A 118 26.57 0.32 0.75
C LEU A 118 26.10 -0.78 1.70
N LYS A 119 25.80 -1.98 1.19
CA LYS A 119 25.46 -3.14 2.03
C LYS A 119 26.60 -3.55 2.95
N PHE A 120 27.84 -3.51 2.45
CA PHE A 120 29.02 -3.81 3.26
C PHE A 120 29.19 -2.83 4.43
N PHE A 121 28.92 -1.54 4.21
CA PHE A 121 28.95 -0.51 5.27
C PHE A 121 27.62 -0.36 6.03
N ARG A 122 26.61 -1.21 5.78
CA ARG A 122 25.24 -1.13 6.33
C ARG A 122 24.58 0.24 6.16
N PHE A 123 24.89 0.92 5.06
CA PHE A 123 24.43 2.27 4.80
C PHE A 123 23.10 2.25 4.02
N GLY A 124 22.06 2.92 4.52
CA GLY A 124 20.80 3.15 3.79
C GLY A 124 19.53 2.67 4.47
N ALA A 125 18.37 2.99 3.87
CA ALA A 125 17.04 2.67 4.39
C ALA A 125 16.61 1.20 4.24
N GLU A 126 17.48 0.30 3.75
CA GLU A 126 17.13 -1.10 3.48
C GLU A 126 16.60 -1.84 4.71
N GLY A 127 17.25 -1.68 5.88
CA GLY A 127 16.78 -2.31 7.12
C GLY A 127 15.41 -1.79 7.58
N ARG A 128 15.09 -0.53 7.26
CA ARG A 128 13.76 0.06 7.53
C ARG A 128 12.72 -0.54 6.58
N VAL A 129 13.02 -0.65 5.28
CA VAL A 129 12.11 -1.27 4.30
C VAL A 129 11.86 -2.75 4.64
N GLU A 130 12.89 -3.49 5.02
CA GLU A 130 12.74 -4.90 5.44
C GLU A 130 11.88 -5.04 6.71
N TYR A 131 12.08 -4.15 7.70
CA TYR A 131 11.21 -4.07 8.87
C TYR A 131 9.75 -3.79 8.51
N LEU A 132 9.51 -2.84 7.60
CA LEU A 132 8.16 -2.48 7.14
C LEU A 132 7.48 -3.63 6.39
N LEU A 133 8.21 -4.32 5.51
CA LEU A 133 7.70 -5.50 4.79
C LEU A 133 7.33 -6.62 5.76
N ARG A 134 8.14 -6.85 6.80
CA ARG A 134 7.80 -7.82 7.85
C ARG A 134 6.53 -7.41 8.59
N LYS A 135 6.39 -6.13 8.95
CA LYS A 135 5.18 -5.61 9.61
C LYS A 135 3.93 -5.72 8.74
N MET A 136 4.02 -5.47 7.43
CA MET A 136 2.90 -5.72 6.51
C MET A 136 2.50 -7.20 6.48
N ASN A 137 3.48 -8.10 6.48
CA ASN A 137 3.19 -9.54 6.44
C ASN A 137 2.55 -10.04 7.74
N GLU A 138 2.91 -9.44 8.88
CA GLU A 138 2.22 -9.67 10.16
C GLU A 138 0.78 -9.17 10.12
N PHE A 139 0.54 -7.99 9.56
CA PHE A 139 -0.82 -7.42 9.42
C PHE A 139 -1.71 -8.22 8.46
N ALA A 140 -1.13 -8.85 7.44
CA ALA A 140 -1.87 -9.62 6.44
C ALA A 140 -2.18 -11.06 6.85
N ARG A 141 -1.64 -11.54 7.98
CA ARG A 141 -1.89 -12.88 8.54
C ARG A 141 -3.03 -12.85 9.54
#